data_AF-A0AAE5SXB4-F1
#
_entry.id   AF-A0AAE5SXB4-F1
#
_cell.length_a   1.000
_cell.length_b   1.000
_cell.length_c   1.000
_cell.angle_alpha   90.00
_cell.angle_beta   90.00
_cell.angle_gamma   90.00
#
_symmetry.space_group_name_H-M   'P 1'
#
loop_
_entity.id
_entity.type
_entity.pdbx_description
1 polymer ?
#
loop_
_entity_poly.entity_id
_entity_poly.type
_entity_poly.pdbx_seq_one_letter_code
_entity_poly.pdbx_strand_id
1 'polypeptide(L)'
;MIKIKNFYYMLSYAFTVLNQKGYRQISKENFNHIGDLYASILIKGVSNQLKRGLHQEFKERNETISVLRGKVNISDSIRSLSFLDKKLNCTYDALTENIYFNEILKTTLLVLVKLDITKERQKKIKKLLIHFNQVDCLNPQNINWNFRYSRSNQTYQMLMGICELIIKSSLHSFKDKQQKIMDFEDEQQMAKLYEKFILEYYKKTFPQIKVNSSHIPWYT
;
A
#
# COMPACT_ATOMS: atom_id res chain seq x y z
N MET A 1 23.10 -15.77 -9.16
CA MET A 1 21.84 -15.06 -9.44
C MET A 1 20.68 -15.83 -8.81
N ILE A 2 19.94 -15.22 -7.87
CA ILE A 2 18.81 -15.88 -7.19
C ILE A 2 17.61 -15.97 -8.15
N LYS A 3 16.94 -17.11 -8.23
CA LYS A 3 15.73 -17.26 -9.06
C LYS A 3 14.60 -16.39 -8.49
N ILE A 4 13.91 -15.64 -9.35
CA ILE A 4 12.75 -14.79 -8.98
C ILE A 4 11.66 -15.59 -8.25
N LYS A 5 11.52 -16.87 -8.59
CA LYS A 5 10.60 -17.78 -7.91
C LYS A 5 10.91 -17.95 -6.41
N ASN A 6 12.19 -17.96 -6.02
CA ASN A 6 12.60 -18.04 -4.61
C ASN A 6 12.17 -16.78 -3.85
N PHE A 7 12.19 -15.63 -4.53
CA PHE A 7 11.71 -14.38 -3.97
C PHE A 7 10.22 -14.41 -3.67
N TYR A 8 9.42 -14.94 -4.60
CA TYR A 8 7.99 -15.18 -4.34
C TYR A 8 7.77 -16.10 -3.14
N TYR A 9 8.55 -17.17 -2.99
CA TYR A 9 8.46 -18.05 -1.83
C TYR A 9 8.82 -17.33 -0.53
N MET A 10 9.90 -16.54 -0.49
CA MET A 10 10.25 -15.75 0.71
C MET A 10 9.12 -14.80 1.10
N LEU A 11 8.54 -14.09 0.12
CA LEU A 11 7.36 -13.26 0.34
C LEU A 11 6.15 -14.05 0.83
N SER A 12 5.92 -15.26 0.32
CA SER A 12 4.76 -16.06 0.70
C SER A 12 4.82 -16.59 2.12
N TYR A 13 6.03 -16.71 2.69
CA TYR A 13 6.24 -16.96 4.10
C TYR A 13 6.10 -15.67 4.93
N ALA A 14 6.66 -14.55 4.47
CA ALA A 14 6.53 -13.26 5.16
C ALA A 14 5.09 -12.72 5.18
N PHE A 15 4.29 -13.03 4.17
CA PHE A 15 2.89 -12.64 4.03
C PHE A 15 2.01 -13.87 3.76
N THR A 16 1.42 -14.42 4.82
CA THR A 16 0.60 -15.65 4.76
C THR A 16 -0.57 -15.58 3.76
N VAL A 17 -1.08 -14.37 3.47
CA VAL A 17 -2.13 -14.11 2.47
C VAL A 17 -1.74 -14.59 1.06
N LEU A 18 -0.46 -14.55 0.71
CA LEU A 18 0.03 -15.01 -0.60
C LEU A 18 -0.06 -16.53 -0.79
N ASN A 19 -0.27 -17.31 0.28
CA ASN A 19 -0.48 -18.76 0.19
C ASN A 19 -1.94 -19.14 -0.14
N GLN A 20 -2.87 -18.17 -0.13
CA GLN A 20 -4.28 -18.41 -0.42
C GLN A 20 -4.49 -18.78 -1.90
N LYS A 21 -5.56 -19.54 -2.19
CA LYS A 21 -5.84 -20.11 -3.53
C LYS A 21 -5.76 -19.07 -4.66
N GLY A 22 -6.12 -17.82 -4.39
CA GLY A 22 -6.10 -16.73 -5.38
C GLY A 22 -4.73 -16.31 -5.91
N TYR A 23 -3.65 -16.58 -5.18
CA TYR A 23 -2.28 -16.15 -5.54
C TYR A 23 -1.41 -17.29 -6.08
N ARG A 24 -1.85 -18.55 -5.95
CA ARG A 24 -1.10 -19.74 -6.43
C ARG A 24 -0.88 -19.78 -7.95
N GLN A 25 -1.64 -19.02 -8.72
CA GLN A 25 -1.40 -18.90 -10.17
C GLN A 25 -0.13 -18.08 -10.46
N ILE A 26 0.17 -17.10 -9.60
CA ILE A 26 1.36 -16.24 -9.74
C ILE A 26 2.64 -17.05 -9.57
N SER A 27 2.66 -18.06 -8.68
CA SER A 27 3.83 -18.92 -8.50
C SER A 27 4.18 -19.79 -9.70
N LYS A 28 3.26 -19.91 -10.68
CA LYS A 28 3.45 -20.68 -11.91
C LYS A 28 3.90 -19.83 -13.10
N GLU A 29 3.79 -18.51 -13.00
CA GLU A 29 4.25 -17.58 -14.05
C GLU A 29 5.78 -17.47 -14.01
N ASN A 30 6.39 -17.42 -15.20
CA ASN A 30 7.79 -17.06 -15.34
C ASN A 30 7.90 -15.53 -15.42
N PHE A 31 8.77 -14.97 -14.59
CA PHE A 31 9.03 -13.54 -14.56
C PHE A 31 10.47 -13.29 -15.01
N ASN A 32 10.67 -12.29 -15.86
CA ASN A 32 12.00 -11.85 -16.28
C ASN A 32 12.58 -10.84 -15.28
N HIS A 33 11.72 -10.00 -14.71
CA HIS A 33 12.07 -8.97 -13.73
C HIS A 33 11.24 -9.11 -12.45
N ILE A 34 11.76 -8.62 -11.33
CA ILE A 34 11.01 -8.64 -10.06
C ILE A 34 9.92 -7.56 -10.01
N GLY A 35 10.08 -6.46 -10.77
CA GLY A 35 9.01 -5.49 -10.97
C GLY A 35 7.73 -6.13 -11.56
N ASP A 36 7.90 -7.07 -12.48
CA ASP A 36 6.80 -7.83 -13.05
C ASP A 36 6.12 -8.75 -12.01
N LEU A 37 6.88 -9.35 -11.10
CA LEU A 37 6.35 -10.13 -9.98
C LEU A 37 5.53 -9.22 -9.04
N TYR A 38 6.10 -8.10 -8.60
CA TYR A 38 5.40 -7.15 -7.73
C TYR A 38 4.12 -6.60 -8.38
N ALA A 39 4.18 -6.23 -9.66
CA ALA A 39 3.03 -5.78 -10.41
C ALA A 39 1.95 -6.87 -10.47
N SER A 40 2.30 -8.14 -10.72
CA SER A 40 1.32 -9.23 -10.73
C SER A 40 0.61 -9.40 -9.39
N ILE A 41 1.35 -9.32 -8.27
CA ILE A 41 0.79 -9.46 -6.93
C ILE A 41 -0.11 -8.27 -6.59
N LEU A 42 0.33 -7.04 -6.87
CA LEU A 42 -0.47 -5.83 -6.63
C LEU A 42 -1.72 -5.77 -7.52
N ILE A 43 -1.62 -6.09 -8.81
CA ILE A 43 -2.79 -6.16 -9.71
C ILE A 43 -3.84 -7.11 -9.12
N LYS A 44 -3.42 -8.30 -8.66
CA LYS A 44 -4.34 -9.28 -8.08
C LYS A 44 -4.93 -8.80 -6.76
N GLY A 45 -4.11 -8.24 -5.89
CA GLY A 45 -4.53 -7.77 -4.57
C GLY A 45 -5.44 -6.55 -4.62
N VAL A 46 -5.10 -5.54 -5.42
CA VAL A 46 -5.96 -4.38 -5.66
C VAL A 46 -7.26 -4.80 -6.33
N SER A 47 -7.25 -5.71 -7.31
CA SER A 47 -8.49 -6.24 -7.91
C SER A 47 -9.38 -6.93 -6.88
N ASN A 48 -8.80 -7.72 -5.96
CA ASN A 48 -9.55 -8.37 -4.90
C ASN A 48 -10.10 -7.35 -3.90
N GLN A 49 -9.35 -6.29 -3.60
CA GLN A 49 -9.79 -5.21 -2.73
C GLN A 49 -10.94 -4.42 -3.37
N LEU A 50 -10.84 -4.08 -4.65
CA LEU A 50 -11.91 -3.41 -5.40
C LEU A 50 -13.21 -4.24 -5.41
N LYS A 51 -13.12 -5.56 -5.55
CA LYS A 51 -14.30 -6.45 -5.47
C LYS A 51 -14.99 -6.43 -4.10
N ARG A 52 -14.26 -6.12 -3.04
CA ARG A 52 -14.78 -5.98 -1.67
C ARG A 52 -15.26 -4.56 -1.36
N GLY A 53 -14.91 -3.59 -2.20
CA GLY A 53 -14.99 -2.16 -1.91
C GLY A 53 -13.67 -1.62 -1.37
N LEU A 54 -13.28 -0.43 -1.82
CA LEU A 54 -12.19 0.31 -1.20
C LEU A 54 -12.57 0.63 0.24
N HIS A 55 -11.60 0.54 1.15
CA HIS A 55 -11.85 0.95 2.52
C HIS A 55 -12.16 2.44 2.55
N GLN A 56 -13.19 2.79 3.32
CA GLN A 56 -13.68 4.13 3.50
C GLN A 56 -13.62 4.45 4.99
N GLU A 57 -13.20 5.68 5.31
CA GLU A 57 -13.17 6.19 6.67
C GLU A 57 -13.97 7.50 6.74
N PHE A 58 -14.49 7.80 7.94
CA PHE A 58 -15.13 9.07 8.20
C PHE A 58 -14.06 10.14 8.40
N LYS A 59 -14.13 11.21 7.59
CA LYS A 59 -13.29 12.38 7.74
C LYS A 59 -14.17 13.59 8.04
N GLU A 60 -13.84 14.31 9.09
CA GLU A 60 -14.51 15.55 9.44
C GLU A 60 -14.30 16.57 8.31
N ARG A 61 -15.41 17.14 7.82
CA ARG A 61 -15.40 18.19 6.81
C ARG A 61 -16.14 19.41 7.33
N ASN A 62 -15.54 20.57 7.07
CA ASN A 62 -16.10 21.87 7.37
C ASN A 62 -16.40 22.57 6.04
N GLU A 63 -17.68 22.70 5.71
CA GLU A 63 -18.12 23.26 4.44
C GLU A 63 -19.30 24.20 4.62
N THR A 64 -19.32 25.29 3.84
CA THR A 64 -20.43 26.24 3.80
C THR A 64 -21.50 25.77 2.83
N ILE A 65 -22.58 25.21 3.38
CA ILE A 65 -23.65 24.53 2.63
C ILE A 65 -24.99 25.21 2.85
N SER A 66 -25.87 25.15 1.85
CA SER A 66 -27.23 25.72 1.92
C SER A 66 -28.23 24.82 2.67
N VAL A 67 -27.86 23.56 2.91
CA VAL A 67 -28.67 22.57 3.62
C VAL A 67 -27.99 22.25 4.94
N LEU A 68 -28.75 22.16 6.03
CA LEU A 68 -28.19 21.83 7.34
C LEU A 68 -27.74 20.36 7.37
N ARG A 69 -26.45 20.12 7.64
CA ARG A 69 -25.86 18.78 7.75
C ARG A 69 -24.87 18.73 8.91
N GLY A 70 -25.04 17.78 9.83
CA GLY A 70 -24.16 17.68 11.00
C GLY A 70 -24.31 18.86 11.95
N LYS A 71 -23.19 19.34 12.51
CA LYS A 71 -23.13 20.41 13.50
C LYS A 71 -22.91 21.76 12.82
N VAL A 72 -23.74 22.75 13.14
CA VAL A 72 -23.59 24.11 12.61
C VAL A 72 -22.55 24.88 13.41
N ASN A 73 -21.54 25.43 12.75
CA ASN A 73 -20.60 26.39 13.33
C ASN A 73 -21.20 27.79 13.22
N ILE A 74 -21.95 28.19 14.24
CA ILE A 74 -22.63 29.49 14.31
C ILE A 74 -21.59 30.62 14.27
N SER A 75 -20.52 30.52 15.05
CA SER A 75 -19.45 31.53 15.12
C SER A 75 -18.82 31.82 13.77
N ASP A 76 -18.48 30.77 13.02
CA ASP A 76 -17.88 30.92 11.70
C ASP A 76 -18.90 31.45 10.69
N SER A 77 -20.14 30.94 10.73
CA SER A 77 -21.22 31.39 9.83
C SER A 77 -21.54 32.89 9.97
N ILE A 78 -21.48 33.41 11.20
CA ILE A 78 -21.64 34.84 11.47
C ILE A 78 -20.44 35.62 10.94
N ARG A 79 -19.22 35.13 11.19
CA ARG A 79 -17.97 35.79 10.76
C ARG A 79 -17.86 35.87 9.24
N SER A 80 -18.24 34.81 8.53
CA SER A 80 -18.23 34.75 7.07
C SER A 80 -19.51 35.31 6.42
N LEU A 81 -20.43 35.88 7.23
CA LEU A 81 -21.72 36.43 6.78
C LEU A 81 -22.52 35.49 5.86
N SER A 82 -22.33 34.17 6.02
CA SER A 82 -22.84 33.17 5.08
C SER A 82 -24.37 33.08 5.04
N PHE A 83 -25.01 33.58 6.10
CA PHE A 83 -26.46 33.74 6.16
C PHE A 83 -27.03 34.65 5.07
N LEU A 84 -26.27 35.65 4.61
CA LEU A 84 -26.68 36.54 3.52
C LEU A 84 -26.90 35.75 2.22
N ASP A 85 -26.07 34.72 1.99
CA ASP A 85 -26.18 33.82 0.84
C ASP A 85 -27.07 32.59 1.13
N LYS A 86 -27.81 32.59 2.26
CA LYS A 86 -28.61 31.45 2.75
C LYS A 86 -27.79 30.17 2.92
N LYS A 87 -26.53 30.29 3.35
CA LYS A 87 -25.63 29.16 3.62
C LYS A 87 -25.15 29.19 5.08
N LEU A 88 -24.82 28.02 5.59
CA LEU A 88 -24.31 27.80 6.95
C LEU A 88 -23.00 27.04 6.88
N ASN A 89 -22.01 27.47 7.66
CA ASN A 89 -20.81 26.68 7.86
C ASN A 89 -21.14 25.49 8.76
N CYS A 90 -21.06 24.28 8.22
CA CYS A 90 -21.42 23.05 8.91
C CYS A 90 -20.21 22.11 9.00
N THR A 91 -20.03 21.49 10.16
CA THR A 91 -19.07 20.40 10.38
C THR A 91 -19.81 19.07 10.39
N TYR A 92 -19.38 18.14 9.54
CA TYR A 92 -19.99 16.82 9.45
C TYR A 92 -18.97 15.77 9.03
N ASP A 93 -19.23 14.53 9.45
CA ASP A 93 -18.42 13.40 9.06
C ASP A 93 -18.83 12.91 7.67
N ALA A 94 -17.93 13.07 6.71
CA ALA A 94 -18.12 12.57 5.35
C ALA A 94 -17.36 11.26 5.19
N LEU A 95 -18.07 10.22 4.72
CA LEU A 95 -17.45 8.97 4.33
C LEU A 95 -16.60 9.21 3.07
N THR A 96 -15.30 8.90 3.13
CA THR A 96 -14.39 9.14 2.01
C THR A 96 -13.52 7.92 1.71
N GLU A 97 -13.30 7.67 0.42
CA GLU A 97 -12.33 6.70 -0.07
C GLU A 97 -10.90 7.26 -0.07
N ASN A 98 -10.76 8.57 0.11
CA ASN A 98 -9.48 9.26 0.16
C ASN A 98 -8.83 9.09 1.54
N ILE A 99 -8.41 7.85 1.80
CA ILE A 99 -7.69 7.44 3.00
C ILE A 99 -6.23 7.20 2.63
N TYR A 100 -5.35 7.36 3.62
CA TYR A 100 -3.91 7.23 3.45
C TYR A 100 -3.50 5.90 2.78
N PHE A 101 -4.15 4.79 3.12
CA PHE A 101 -3.89 3.49 2.49
C PHE A 101 -4.19 3.47 0.99
N ASN A 102 -5.31 4.09 0.57
CA ASN A 102 -5.69 4.15 -0.84
C ASN A 102 -4.79 5.12 -1.60
N GLU A 103 -4.37 6.23 -0.97
CA GLU A 103 -3.40 7.17 -1.53
C GLU A 103 -2.04 6.49 -1.79
N ILE A 104 -1.55 5.66 -0.86
CA ILE A 104 -0.33 4.86 -1.04
C ILE A 104 -0.50 3.86 -2.19
N LEU A 105 -1.64 3.16 -2.27
CA LEU A 105 -1.92 2.24 -3.39
C LEU A 105 -1.86 2.97 -4.73
N LYS A 106 -2.58 4.08 -4.86
CA LYS A 106 -2.59 4.90 -6.09
C LYS A 106 -1.18 5.35 -6.46
N THR A 107 -0.44 5.88 -5.48
CA THR A 107 0.95 6.34 -5.66
C THR A 107 1.86 5.21 -6.13
N THR A 108 1.77 4.03 -5.50
CA THR A 108 2.59 2.86 -5.86
C THR A 108 2.27 2.37 -7.28
N LEU A 109 0.98 2.33 -7.64
CA LEU A 109 0.55 1.93 -8.99
C LEU A 109 1.09 2.89 -10.05
N LEU A 110 1.11 4.20 -9.77
CA LEU A 110 1.70 5.20 -10.66
C LEU A 110 3.22 5.04 -10.79
N VAL A 111 3.91 4.75 -9.69
CA VAL A 111 5.35 4.44 -9.69
C VAL A 111 5.62 3.22 -10.57
N LEU A 112 4.87 2.13 -10.41
CA LEU A 112 5.02 0.92 -11.23
C LEU A 112 4.79 1.18 -12.73
N VAL A 113 3.86 2.06 -13.12
CA VAL A 113 3.63 2.36 -14.54
C VAL A 113 4.83 3.08 -15.17
N LYS A 114 5.58 3.86 -14.40
CA LYS A 114 6.79 4.56 -14.86
C LYS A 114 8.00 3.63 -14.95
N LEU A 115 7.91 2.44 -14.37
CA LEU A 115 9.00 1.48 -14.32
C LEU A 115 8.93 0.51 -15.51
N ASP A 116 10.07 -0.13 -15.79
CA ASP A 116 10.24 -1.07 -16.90
C ASP A 116 9.53 -2.41 -16.61
N ILE A 117 8.22 -2.43 -16.88
CA ILE A 117 7.31 -3.55 -16.66
C ILE A 117 6.67 -3.90 -18.00
N THR A 118 6.36 -5.18 -18.20
CA THR A 118 5.62 -5.66 -19.38
C THR A 118 4.39 -4.81 -19.72
N LYS A 119 4.22 -4.49 -21.01
CA LYS A 119 3.12 -3.65 -21.53
C LYS A 119 1.73 -4.17 -21.13
N GLU A 120 1.56 -5.49 -21.03
CA GLU A 120 0.31 -6.10 -20.58
C GLU A 120 -0.05 -5.75 -19.13
N ARG A 121 0.93 -5.79 -18.23
CA ARG A 121 0.73 -5.44 -16.81
C ARG A 121 0.52 -3.94 -16.65
N GLN A 122 1.24 -3.12 -17.41
CA GLN A 122 0.99 -1.67 -17.45
C GLN A 122 -0.46 -1.34 -17.85
N LYS A 123 -1.00 -2.00 -18.88
CA LYS A 123 -2.42 -1.84 -19.27
C LYS A 123 -3.38 -2.24 -18.15
N LYS A 124 -3.11 -3.35 -17.44
CA LYS A 124 -3.94 -3.78 -16.30
C LYS A 124 -3.89 -2.76 -15.15
N ILE A 125 -2.71 -2.23 -14.82
CA ILE A 125 -2.58 -1.18 -13.79
C ILE A 125 -3.34 0.09 -14.18
N LYS A 126 -3.22 0.54 -15.43
CA LYS A 126 -3.96 1.71 -15.93
C LYS A 126 -5.48 1.53 -15.81
N LYS A 127 -6.01 0.34 -16.06
CA LYS A 127 -7.43 0.03 -15.83
C LYS A 127 -7.82 0.13 -14.36
N LEU A 128 -6.97 -0.37 -13.46
CA LEU A 128 -7.22 -0.28 -12.01
C LEU A 128 -7.22 1.17 -11.51
N LEU A 129 -6.32 2.01 -12.04
CA LEU A 129 -6.20 3.42 -11.64
C LEU A 129 -7.48 4.24 -11.87
N ILE A 130 -8.35 3.84 -12.80
CA ILE A 130 -9.65 4.50 -13.06
C ILE A 130 -10.54 4.48 -11.81
N HIS A 131 -10.44 3.43 -10.99
CA HIS A 131 -11.21 3.32 -9.74
C HIS A 131 -10.67 4.21 -8.61
N PHE A 132 -9.47 4.80 -8.76
CA PHE A 132 -8.83 5.67 -7.77
C PHE A 132 -8.94 7.17 -8.13
N ASN A 133 -9.96 7.55 -8.91
CA ASN A 133 -10.13 8.94 -9.34
C ASN A 133 -10.37 9.92 -8.19
N GLN A 134 -11.06 9.49 -7.13
CA GLN A 134 -11.37 10.32 -5.96
C GLN A 134 -10.30 10.28 -4.85
N VAL A 135 -9.20 9.58 -5.09
CA VAL A 135 -8.12 9.37 -4.12
C VAL A 135 -6.93 10.22 -4.52
N ASP A 136 -6.30 10.89 -3.57
CA ASP A 136 -5.14 11.74 -3.84
C ASP A 136 -3.85 10.93 -4.02
N CYS A 137 -2.81 11.61 -4.51
CA CYS A 137 -1.47 11.03 -4.64
C CYS A 137 -0.54 11.63 -3.60
N LEU A 138 0.32 10.79 -3.03
CA LEU A 138 1.33 11.20 -2.08
C LEU A 138 2.69 11.34 -2.76
N ASN A 139 3.59 12.08 -2.13
CA ASN A 139 5.00 12.05 -2.49
C ASN A 139 5.63 10.74 -1.94
N PRO A 140 6.18 9.86 -2.79
CA PRO A 140 6.77 8.59 -2.37
C PRO A 140 7.85 8.70 -1.26
N GLN A 141 8.55 9.84 -1.18
CA GLN A 141 9.62 10.06 -0.20
C GLN A 141 9.10 10.30 1.22
N ASN A 142 7.88 10.82 1.37
CA ASN A 142 7.33 11.28 2.66
C ASN A 142 6.33 10.28 3.25
N ILE A 143 6.32 9.04 2.77
CA ILE A 143 5.37 8.03 3.25
C ILE A 143 5.84 7.49 4.59
N ASN A 144 4.98 7.61 5.61
CA ASN A 144 5.18 7.00 6.91
C ASN A 144 4.60 5.58 6.90
N TRP A 145 5.44 4.58 7.14
CA TRP A 145 5.07 3.17 7.09
C TRP A 145 4.61 2.59 8.45
N ASN A 146 4.61 3.41 9.51
CA ASN A 146 4.19 2.99 10.85
C ASN A 146 2.65 2.95 10.97
N PHE A 147 2.06 1.87 10.45
CA PHE A 147 0.62 1.67 10.46
C PHE A 147 0.14 0.87 11.67
N ARG A 148 -1.04 1.25 12.18
CA ARG A 148 -1.83 0.41 13.08
C ARG A 148 -2.90 -0.30 12.26
N TYR A 149 -2.80 -1.62 12.20
CA TYR A 149 -3.79 -2.45 11.52
C TYR A 149 -4.90 -2.83 12.51
N SER A 150 -6.13 -2.53 12.14
CA SER A 150 -7.36 -2.95 12.80
C SER A 150 -8.00 -4.11 12.01
N ARG A 151 -9.07 -4.70 12.55
CA ARG A 151 -9.83 -5.75 11.84
C ARG A 151 -10.43 -5.25 10.51
N SER A 152 -10.74 -3.96 10.40
CA SER A 152 -11.36 -3.39 9.18
C SER A 152 -10.37 -3.22 8.04
N ASN A 153 -9.09 -2.95 8.33
CA ASN A 153 -8.06 -2.68 7.34
C ASN A 153 -7.00 -3.79 7.22
N GLN A 154 -7.20 -4.94 7.89
CA GLN A 154 -6.25 -6.06 7.89
C GLN A 154 -5.93 -6.57 6.47
N THR A 155 -6.86 -6.45 5.53
CA THR A 155 -6.65 -6.85 4.13
C THR A 155 -5.57 -6.01 3.43
N TYR A 156 -5.33 -4.78 3.91
CA TYR A 156 -4.31 -3.88 3.39
C TYR A 156 -2.91 -4.22 3.90
N GLN A 157 -2.75 -5.02 4.96
CA GLN A 157 -1.44 -5.28 5.57
C GLN A 157 -0.43 -5.86 4.56
N MET A 158 -0.84 -6.86 3.79
CA MET A 158 0.01 -7.42 2.73
C MET A 158 0.25 -6.40 1.60
N LEU A 159 -0.79 -5.67 1.18
CA LEU A 159 -0.67 -4.68 0.12
C LEU A 159 0.31 -3.56 0.50
N MET A 160 0.20 -3.04 1.72
CA MET A 160 1.08 -2.01 2.26
C MET A 160 2.51 -2.50 2.37
N GLY A 161 2.74 -3.73 2.85
CA GLY A 161 4.08 -4.29 2.90
C GLY A 161 4.73 -4.45 1.51
N ILE A 162 3.94 -4.78 0.48
CA ILE A 162 4.44 -4.84 -0.90
C ILE A 162 4.68 -3.42 -1.46
N CYS A 163 3.78 -2.48 -1.21
CA CYS A 163 3.95 -1.08 -1.57
C CYS A 163 5.22 -0.48 -0.97
N GLU A 164 5.53 -0.82 0.28
CA GLU A 164 6.74 -0.39 0.98
C GLU A 164 7.99 -0.85 0.25
N LEU A 165 8.06 -2.14 -0.09
CA LEU A 165 9.18 -2.72 -0.84
C LEU A 165 9.35 -2.04 -2.21
N ILE A 166 8.26 -1.82 -2.93
CA ILE A 166 8.29 -1.18 -4.25
C ILE A 166 8.77 0.26 -4.15
N ILE A 167 8.17 1.07 -3.26
CA ILE A 167 8.51 2.49 -3.14
C ILE A 167 9.95 2.65 -2.65
N LYS A 168 10.37 1.90 -1.63
CA LYS A 168 11.76 1.93 -1.16
C LYS A 168 12.73 1.51 -2.25
N SER A 169 12.44 0.45 -3.01
CA SER A 169 13.30 0.04 -4.12
C SER A 169 13.38 1.10 -5.24
N SER A 170 12.26 1.76 -5.55
CA SER A 170 12.21 2.80 -6.58
C SER A 170 13.00 4.06 -6.18
N LEU A 171 12.94 4.47 -4.90
CA LEU A 171 13.66 5.65 -4.41
C LEU A 171 15.18 5.50 -4.51
N HIS A 172 15.72 4.30 -4.36
CA HIS A 172 17.14 4.02 -4.54
C HIS A 172 17.54 4.07 -6.02
N SER A 173 16.74 3.47 -6.92
CA SER A 173 16.98 3.48 -8.37
C SER A 173 17.02 4.89 -8.97
N PHE A 174 16.25 5.85 -8.44
CA PHE A 174 16.30 7.25 -8.91
C PHE A 174 17.63 7.97 -8.62
N LYS A 175 18.44 7.51 -7.66
CA LYS A 175 19.76 8.11 -7.37
C LYS A 175 20.81 7.72 -8.42
N ASP A 176 20.69 6.55 -9.04
CA ASP A 176 21.67 6.00 -10.01
C ASP A 176 21.35 6.28 -11.49
N LYS A 177 20.36 7.14 -11.78
CA LYS A 177 19.92 7.52 -13.15
C LYS A 177 19.48 6.37 -14.08
N GLN A 178 19.50 5.11 -13.65
CA GLN A 178 19.00 4.00 -14.44
C GLN A 178 17.53 3.72 -14.08
N GLN A 179 16.61 3.98 -15.01
CA GLN A 179 15.17 3.67 -14.93
C GLN A 179 14.88 2.16 -14.98
N LYS A 180 15.79 1.31 -14.48
CA LYS A 180 15.61 -0.13 -14.38
C LYS A 180 15.21 -0.47 -12.96
N ILE A 181 14.12 -1.21 -12.83
CA ILE A 181 13.88 -1.96 -11.61
C ILE A 181 14.97 -3.03 -11.52
N MET A 182 15.83 -2.86 -10.52
CA MET A 182 16.51 -3.93 -9.79
C MET A 182 17.51 -4.76 -10.61
N ASP A 183 18.72 -4.23 -10.74
CA ASP A 183 19.86 -5.05 -10.32
C ASP A 183 19.88 -4.99 -8.78
N PHE A 184 19.80 -6.15 -8.12
CA PHE A 184 19.70 -6.26 -6.67
C PHE A 184 21.01 -5.90 -5.98
N GLU A 185 21.27 -4.61 -5.83
CA GLU A 185 22.37 -4.11 -4.97
C GLU A 185 21.85 -3.49 -3.66
N ASP A 186 20.55 -3.57 -3.36
CA ASP A 186 20.03 -3.11 -2.07
C ASP A 186 20.03 -4.26 -1.04
N GLU A 187 21.25 -4.64 -0.64
CA GLU A 187 21.57 -5.76 0.28
C GLU A 187 20.76 -5.71 1.59
N GLN A 188 20.46 -4.50 2.07
CA GLN A 188 19.74 -4.29 3.34
C GLN A 188 18.27 -4.69 3.29
N GLN A 189 17.56 -4.44 2.18
CA GLN A 189 16.15 -4.83 2.05
C GLN A 189 16.01 -6.34 1.90
N MET A 190 16.94 -6.97 1.16
CA MET A 190 17.00 -8.42 1.05
C MET A 190 17.33 -9.08 2.37
N ALA A 191 18.29 -8.55 3.13
CA ALA A 191 18.64 -9.07 4.44
C ALA A 191 17.44 -9.06 5.39
N LYS A 192 16.68 -7.95 5.46
CA LYS A 192 15.47 -7.86 6.29
C LYS A 192 14.38 -8.83 5.85
N LEU A 193 14.14 -8.96 4.54
CA LEU A 193 13.17 -9.92 4.04
C LEU A 193 13.59 -11.36 4.36
N TYR A 194 14.88 -11.66 4.21
CA TYR A 194 15.44 -12.98 4.47
C TYR A 194 15.38 -13.34 5.96
N GLU A 195 15.72 -12.40 6.84
CA GLU A 195 15.59 -12.56 8.30
C GLU A 195 14.13 -12.87 8.68
N LYS A 196 13.18 -12.07 8.16
CA LYS A 196 11.75 -12.29 8.39
C LYS A 196 11.29 -13.64 7.82
N PHE A 197 11.78 -14.01 6.65
CA PHE A 197 11.51 -15.31 6.03
C PHE A 197 11.99 -16.46 6.92
N ILE A 198 13.24 -16.42 7.41
CA ILE A 198 13.81 -17.44 8.30
C ILE A 198 12.95 -17.56 9.57
N LEU A 199 12.63 -16.42 10.18
CA LEU A 199 11.87 -16.38 11.42
C LEU A 199 10.48 -17.00 11.25
N GLU A 200 9.76 -16.63 10.19
CA GLU A 200 8.44 -17.21 9.89
C GLU A 200 8.53 -18.68 9.43
N TYR A 201 9.60 -19.07 8.74
CA TYR A 201 9.86 -20.46 8.36
C TYR A 201 10.05 -21.36 9.57
N TYR A 202 10.87 -20.95 10.54
CA TYR A 202 11.10 -21.74 11.76
C TYR A 202 9.85 -21.81 12.63
N LYS A 203 9.13 -20.70 12.83
CA LYS A 203 7.85 -20.70 13.56
C LYS A 203 6.83 -21.68 12.97
N LYS A 204 6.79 -21.81 11.64
CA LYS A 204 5.83 -22.67 10.94
C LYS A 204 6.26 -24.13 10.89
N THR A 205 7.55 -24.39 10.67
CA THR A 205 8.08 -25.75 10.47
C THR A 205 8.37 -26.45 11.81
N PHE A 206 8.74 -25.69 12.84
CA PHE A 206 9.11 -26.20 14.15
C PHE A 206 8.29 -25.50 15.26
N PRO A 207 6.97 -25.79 15.38
CA PRO A 207 6.12 -25.17 16.40
C PRO A 207 6.56 -25.46 17.84
N GLN A 208 7.41 -26.47 18.05
CA GLN A 208 8.02 -26.81 19.34
C GLN A 208 9.13 -25.83 19.80
N ILE A 209 9.61 -24.92 18.93
CA ILE A 209 10.67 -23.97 19.25
C ILE A 209 10.08 -22.56 19.38
N LYS A 210 10.37 -21.86 20.48
CA LYS A 210 10.05 -20.42 20.62
C LYS A 210 11.10 -19.59 19.88
N VAL A 211 10.73 -19.04 18.74
CA VAL A 211 11.60 -18.19 17.90
C VAL A 211 11.18 -16.73 18.05
N ASN A 212 12.06 -15.91 18.64
CA ASN A 212 11.88 -14.47 18.79
C ASN A 212 13.03 -13.72 18.12
N SER A 213 12.75 -12.55 17.55
CA SER A 213 13.79 -11.60 17.15
C SER A 213 14.36 -10.95 18.41
N SER A 214 15.55 -11.37 18.84
CA SER A 214 16.25 -10.75 19.96
C SER A 214 16.81 -9.39 19.52
N HIS A 215 16.04 -8.32 19.73
CA HIS A 215 16.65 -6.99 19.75
C HIS A 215 17.33 -6.84 21.12
N ILE A 216 18.66 -6.91 21.14
CA ILE A 216 19.44 -6.69 22.36
C ILE A 216 19.55 -5.18 22.53
N PRO A 217 18.88 -4.55 23.52
CA PRO A 217 19.11 -3.15 23.82
C PRO A 217 20.51 -3.06 24.44
N TRP A 218 21.48 -2.57 23.67
CA TRP A 218 22.76 -2.17 24.24
C TRP A 218 22.53 -0.87 24.98
N TYR A 219 22.69 -0.89 26.31
CA TYR A 219 22.74 0.33 27.11
C TYR A 219 24.02 1.10 26.72
N THR A 220 23.86 2.23 26.04
CA THR A 220 24.89 3.27 25.96
C THR A 220 24.75 4.23 27.11
#